data_AF-A0A2N2PR32-F1
#
_entry.id   AF-A0A2N2PR32-F1
#
_cell.length_a   1.000
_cell.length_b   1.000
_cell.length_c   1.000
_cell.angle_alpha   90.00
_cell.angle_beta   90.00
_cell.angle_gamma   90.00
#
_symmetry.space_group_name_H-M   'P 1'
#
loop_
_entity.id
_entity.type
_entity.pdbx_description
1 polymer ?
#
loop_
_entity_poly.entity_id
_entity_poly.type
_entity_poly.pdbx_seq_one_letter_code
_entity_poly.pdbx_strand_id
1 'polypeptide(L)'
;MTLTFCLSVAELAFAMAQSGNTEAAFGYWQTMLGDIAPEHFGDWMTAASHALVARDLLQMHPDGGYGELNADLRQVAQAIVRDLRTLRCHRLRQSPDGAVDRFVSLLFDENLMLAHWIEQRVVAMVQPIPTRGAAYSHVAAFIGVQTDNPFAAQSRVSQQWAWRSAFLRAMRSGGTTFGAYFLRSDPKRHWG
;
A
#
# COMPACT_ATOMS: atom_id res chain seq x y z
N MET A 1 -10.97 14.73 8.20
CA MET A 1 -10.45 13.53 8.88
C MET A 1 -9.16 13.10 8.18
N THR A 2 -8.11 12.77 8.92
CA THR A 2 -6.84 12.28 8.38
C THR A 2 -6.85 10.76 8.40
N LEU A 3 -6.98 10.14 7.22
CA LEU A 3 -7.04 8.68 6.99
C LEU A 3 -5.67 7.98 7.18
N THR A 4 -4.93 8.32 8.24
CA THR A 4 -3.61 7.74 8.47
C THR A 4 -3.70 6.54 9.41
N PHE A 5 -3.30 5.37 8.92
CA PHE A 5 -3.32 4.12 9.67
C PHE A 5 -1.91 3.57 9.82
N CYS A 6 -1.59 3.11 11.03
CA CYS A 6 -0.44 2.28 11.34
C CYS A 6 -0.99 0.93 11.82
N LEU A 7 -0.88 -0.08 10.97
CA LEU A 7 -1.44 -1.42 11.18
C LEU A 7 -0.30 -2.43 11.09
N SER A 8 -0.45 -3.58 11.71
CA SER A 8 0.33 -4.75 11.34
C SER A 8 -0.11 -5.25 9.96
N VAL A 9 0.77 -6.01 9.30
CA VAL A 9 0.42 -6.69 8.04
C VAL A 9 -0.80 -7.60 8.21
N ALA A 10 -0.95 -8.24 9.37
CA ALA A 10 -2.10 -9.10 9.69
C ALA A 10 -3.39 -8.28 9.87
N GLU A 11 -3.36 -7.14 10.57
CA GLU A 11 -4.50 -6.22 10.69
C GLU A 11 -4.97 -5.71 9.33
N LEU A 12 -4.04 -5.31 8.45
CA LEU A 12 -4.41 -4.87 7.11
C LEU A 12 -4.95 -6.01 6.24
N ALA A 13 -4.34 -7.20 6.30
CA ALA A 13 -4.85 -8.38 5.61
C ALA A 13 -6.27 -8.74 6.09
N PHE A 14 -6.53 -8.72 7.39
CA PHE A 14 -7.87 -8.93 7.94
C PHE A 14 -8.87 -7.90 7.39
N ALA A 15 -8.50 -6.62 7.38
CA ALA A 15 -9.35 -5.55 6.84
C ALA A 15 -9.64 -5.74 5.34
N MET A 16 -8.65 -6.20 4.57
CA MET A 16 -8.81 -6.56 3.15
C MET A 16 -9.78 -7.74 2.97
N ALA A 17 -9.67 -8.79 3.79
CA ALA A 17 -10.55 -9.95 3.74
C ALA A 17 -12.01 -9.55 4.04
N GLN A 18 -12.23 -8.74 5.08
CA GLN A 18 -13.54 -8.16 5.41
C GLN A 18 -14.11 -7.28 4.30
N SER A 19 -13.26 -6.71 3.45
CA SER A 19 -13.68 -5.88 2.32
C SER A 19 -14.12 -6.68 1.08
N GLY A 20 -14.19 -8.01 1.18
CA GLY A 20 -14.82 -8.88 0.17
C GLY A 20 -13.86 -9.60 -0.77
N ASN A 21 -12.55 -9.64 -0.49
CA ASN A 21 -11.59 -10.41 -1.28
C ASN A 21 -10.56 -11.13 -0.40
N THR A 22 -11.00 -12.24 0.20
CA THR A 22 -10.17 -13.08 1.06
C THR A 22 -8.92 -13.62 0.36
N GLU A 23 -9.00 -13.92 -0.94
CA GLU A 23 -7.86 -14.40 -1.72
C GLU A 23 -6.77 -13.33 -1.86
N ALA A 24 -7.14 -12.09 -2.19
CA ALA A 24 -6.20 -10.98 -2.25
C ALA A 24 -5.58 -10.66 -0.88
N ALA A 25 -6.37 -10.76 0.19
CA ALA A 25 -5.86 -10.61 1.55
C ALA A 25 -4.83 -11.67 1.92
N PHE A 26 -5.09 -12.93 1.59
CA PHE A 26 -4.17 -14.04 1.82
C PHE A 26 -2.88 -13.89 1.00
N GLY A 27 -3.01 -13.58 -0.29
CA GLY A 27 -1.85 -13.33 -1.17
C GLY A 27 -1.01 -12.13 -0.71
N TYR A 28 -1.66 -11.06 -0.24
CA TYR A 28 -0.97 -9.93 0.39
C TYR A 28 -0.18 -10.38 1.62
N TRP A 29 -0.81 -11.11 2.53
CA TRP A 29 -0.18 -11.59 3.76
C TRP A 29 1.02 -12.50 3.48
N GLN A 30 0.87 -13.49 2.59
CA GLN A 30 1.97 -14.38 2.17
C GLN A 30 3.12 -13.60 1.51
N THR A 31 2.80 -12.62 0.66
CA THR A 31 3.84 -11.80 0.00
C THR A 31 4.67 -11.03 1.01
N MET A 32 4.07 -10.59 2.13
CA MET A 32 4.73 -9.72 3.10
C MET A 32 5.43 -10.47 4.23
N LEU A 33 4.83 -11.57 4.71
CA LEU A 33 5.37 -12.36 5.84
C LEU A 33 6.04 -13.66 5.39
N GLY A 34 5.93 -14.03 4.11
CA GLY A 34 6.45 -15.27 3.56
C GLY A 34 5.50 -16.46 3.73
N ASP A 35 6.00 -17.64 3.39
CA ASP A 35 5.26 -18.90 3.55
C ASP A 35 5.16 -19.25 5.04
N ILE A 36 4.05 -18.88 5.64
CA ILE A 36 3.67 -19.36 6.97
C ILE A 36 2.73 -20.54 6.78
N ALA A 37 2.89 -21.55 7.64
CA ALA A 37 2.04 -22.73 7.62
C ALA A 37 0.55 -22.32 7.75
N PRO A 38 -0.34 -22.84 6.88
CA PRO A 38 -1.76 -22.45 6.88
C PRO A 38 -2.44 -22.58 8.24
N GLU A 39 -2.00 -23.53 9.09
CA GLU A 39 -2.52 -23.68 10.45
C GLU A 39 -2.40 -22.42 11.32
N HIS A 40 -1.40 -21.58 11.11
CA HIS A 40 -1.22 -20.36 11.92
C HIS A 40 -2.03 -19.18 11.39
N PHE A 41 -2.53 -19.24 10.16
CA PHE A 41 -3.26 -18.12 9.57
C PHE A 41 -4.48 -17.72 10.40
N GLY A 42 -5.22 -18.71 10.92
CA GLY A 42 -6.39 -18.46 11.79
C GLY A 42 -6.04 -17.73 13.08
N ASP A 43 -4.94 -18.10 13.73
CA ASP A 43 -4.48 -17.45 14.97
C ASP A 43 -4.06 -16.00 14.72
N TRP A 44 -3.34 -15.74 13.62
CA TRP A 44 -2.94 -14.38 13.22
C TRP A 44 -4.15 -13.50 12.89
N MET A 45 -5.14 -14.04 12.17
CA MET A 45 -6.36 -13.31 11.84
C MET A 45 -7.20 -13.01 13.09
N THR A 46 -7.22 -13.92 14.08
CA THR A 46 -7.90 -13.72 15.37
C THR A 46 -7.19 -12.67 16.23
N ALA A 47 -5.85 -12.69 16.27
CA ALA A 47 -5.10 -11.64 16.96
C ALA A 47 -5.30 -10.26 16.31
N ALA A 48 -5.29 -10.23 14.97
CA ALA A 48 -5.53 -9.02 14.18
C ALA A 48 -6.92 -8.43 14.41
N SER A 49 -7.98 -9.26 14.43
CA SER A 49 -9.34 -8.79 14.68
C SER A 49 -9.48 -8.17 16.07
N HIS A 50 -8.93 -8.81 17.10
CA HIS A 50 -8.94 -8.27 18.47
C HIS A 50 -8.19 -6.94 18.56
N ALA A 51 -7.06 -6.81 17.87
CA ALA A 51 -6.31 -5.55 17.81
C ALA A 51 -7.12 -4.43 17.15
N LEU A 52 -7.85 -4.74 16.06
CA LEU A 52 -8.73 -3.77 15.39
C LEU A 52 -9.93 -3.37 16.27
N VAL A 53 -10.53 -4.33 16.99
CA VAL A 53 -11.60 -4.04 17.96
C VAL A 53 -11.11 -3.12 19.07
N ALA A 54 -9.95 -3.42 19.66
CA ALA A 54 -9.36 -2.63 20.74
C ALA A 54 -9.04 -1.17 20.34
N ARG A 55 -9.04 -0.87 19.04
CA ARG A 55 -8.73 0.45 18.46
C ARG A 55 -9.95 1.12 17.82
N ASP A 56 -11.15 0.59 18.02
CA ASP A 56 -12.40 1.05 17.40
C ASP A 56 -12.36 1.08 15.86
N LEU A 57 -11.53 0.22 15.27
CA LEU A 57 -11.40 0.06 13.82
C LEU A 57 -12.28 -1.06 13.27
N LEU A 58 -12.71 -1.97 14.14
CA LEU A 58 -13.65 -3.06 13.86
C LEU A 58 -14.72 -3.08 14.94
N GLN A 59 -15.99 -3.10 14.56
CA GLN A 59 -17.09 -3.28 15.51
C GLN A 59 -17.29 -4.75 15.82
N MET A 60 -17.68 -5.08 17.05
CA MET A 60 -18.20 -6.40 17.40
C MET A 60 -19.72 -6.38 17.37
N HIS A 61 -20.33 -7.41 16.79
CA HIS A 61 -21.75 -7.61 16.88
C HIS A 61 -22.14 -8.13 18.28
N PRO A 62 -23.38 -7.84 18.74
CA PRO A 62 -23.86 -8.31 20.04
C PRO A 62 -23.89 -9.83 20.21
N ASP A 63 -23.90 -10.58 19.11
CA ASP A 63 -23.89 -12.05 19.07
C ASP A 63 -22.47 -12.65 19.18
N GLY A 64 -21.44 -11.81 19.33
CA GLY A 64 -20.04 -12.23 19.41
C GLY A 64 -19.36 -12.37 18.04
N GLY A 65 -20.06 -12.10 16.93
CA GLY A 65 -19.46 -12.02 15.61
C GLY A 65 -18.65 -10.74 15.38
N TYR A 66 -17.75 -10.77 14.39
CA TYR A 66 -17.15 -9.55 13.89
C TYR A 66 -18.17 -8.79 13.05
N GLY A 67 -18.38 -7.53 13.40
CA GLY A 67 -19.19 -6.62 12.62
C GLY A 67 -18.38 -5.87 11.59
N GLU A 68 -18.73 -4.61 11.41
CA GLU A 68 -18.21 -3.80 10.32
C GLU A 68 -16.90 -3.10 10.69
N LEU A 69 -15.96 -3.04 9.73
CA LEU A 69 -14.85 -2.09 9.80
C LEU A 69 -15.39 -0.66 9.87
N ASN A 70 -14.70 0.22 10.58
CA ASN A 70 -15.05 1.64 10.51
C ASN A 70 -14.97 2.15 9.06
N ALA A 71 -15.70 3.22 8.75
CA ALA A 71 -15.86 3.68 7.37
C ALA A 71 -14.52 4.00 6.68
N ASP A 72 -13.61 4.63 7.42
CA ASP A 72 -12.31 5.06 6.93
C ASP A 72 -11.39 3.88 6.58
N LEU A 73 -11.27 2.89 7.47
CA LEU A 73 -10.46 1.68 7.23
C LEU A 73 -11.10 0.81 6.15
N ARG A 74 -12.43 0.72 6.11
CA ARG A 74 -13.15 0.01 5.03
C ARG A 74 -12.83 0.63 3.67
N GLN A 75 -12.86 1.96 3.56
CA GLN A 75 -12.53 2.65 2.31
C GLN A 75 -11.09 2.36 1.88
N VAL A 76 -10.14 2.40 2.82
CA VAL A 76 -8.73 2.09 2.57
C VAL A 76 -8.54 0.64 2.12
N ALA A 77 -9.12 -0.31 2.85
CA ALA A 77 -9.01 -1.74 2.54
C ALA A 77 -9.64 -2.07 1.18
N GLN A 78 -10.80 -1.47 0.86
CA GLN A 78 -11.42 -1.60 -0.46
C GLN A 78 -10.55 -1.01 -1.57
N ALA A 79 -9.94 0.16 -1.36
CA ALA A 79 -9.05 0.77 -2.34
C ALA A 79 -7.83 -0.12 -2.63
N ILE A 80 -7.26 -0.75 -1.59
CA ILE A 80 -6.14 -1.69 -1.73
C ILE A 80 -6.57 -2.96 -2.48
N VAL A 81 -7.74 -3.53 -2.13
CA VAL A 81 -8.25 -4.77 -2.74
C VAL A 81 -8.63 -4.58 -4.21
N ARG A 82 -9.24 -3.45 -4.55
CA ARG A 82 -9.73 -3.17 -5.91
C ARG A 82 -8.63 -2.79 -6.88
N ASP A 83 -7.41 -2.54 -6.39
CA ASP A 83 -6.49 -1.61 -7.04
C ASP A 83 -6.20 -1.97 -8.50
N LEU A 84 -6.68 -1.10 -9.40
CA LEU A 84 -6.53 -1.23 -10.85
C LEU A 84 -5.19 -0.68 -11.34
N ARG A 85 -4.51 0.15 -10.53
CA ARG A 85 -3.26 0.84 -10.89
C ARG A 85 -2.40 1.09 -9.66
N THR A 86 -1.37 0.27 -9.49
CA THR A 86 -0.37 0.47 -8.42
C THR A 86 0.98 0.89 -9.03
N LEU A 87 1.64 1.89 -8.42
CA LEU A 87 3.08 2.12 -8.60
C LEU A 87 3.81 1.60 -7.37
N ARG A 88 4.58 0.52 -7.54
CA ARG A 88 5.46 0.02 -6.48
C ARG A 88 6.87 0.55 -6.70
N CYS A 89 7.43 1.18 -5.68
CA CYS A 89 8.83 1.59 -5.61
C CYS A 89 9.53 0.73 -4.56
N HIS A 90 10.64 0.14 -4.97
CA HIS A 90 11.48 -0.68 -4.10
C HIS A 90 12.86 -0.05 -4.01
N ARG A 91 13.41 0.02 -2.79
CA ARG A 91 14.75 0.54 -2.55
C ARG A 91 15.54 -0.44 -1.70
N LEU A 92 16.51 -1.10 -2.35
CA LEU A 92 17.54 -1.89 -1.68
C LEU A 92 18.67 -0.95 -1.25
N ARG A 93 18.61 -0.41 -0.03
CA ARG A 93 19.75 0.32 0.53
C ARG A 93 20.56 -0.63 1.39
N GLN A 94 21.81 -0.91 1.00
CA GLN A 94 22.81 -1.44 1.93
C GLN A 94 23.13 -0.30 2.92
N SER A 95 22.53 -0.35 4.11
CA SER A 95 22.98 0.47 5.25
C SER A 95 24.26 -0.18 5.81
N PRO A 96 25.17 0.59 6.44
CA PRO A 96 26.26 0.02 7.24
C PRO A 96 25.78 -1.00 8.29
N ASP A 97 24.52 -0.87 8.72
CA ASP A 97 23.86 -1.70 9.73
C ASP A 97 23.08 -2.90 9.12
N GLY A 98 23.18 -3.11 7.80
CA GLY A 98 22.47 -4.16 7.06
C GLY A 98 21.56 -3.63 5.95
N ALA A 99 21.07 -4.54 5.10
CA ALA A 99 20.14 -4.19 4.03
C ALA A 99 18.77 -3.83 4.61
N VAL A 100 18.37 -2.56 4.54
CA VAL A 100 17.02 -2.15 4.91
C VAL A 100 16.17 -2.17 3.65
N ASP A 101 15.33 -3.18 3.58
CA ASP A 101 14.41 -3.36 2.47
C ASP A 101 13.18 -2.46 2.68
N ARG A 102 13.08 -1.37 1.92
CA ARG A 102 11.93 -0.46 1.98
C ARG A 102 11.09 -0.59 0.72
N PHE A 103 9.78 -0.69 0.92
CA PHE A 103 8.79 -0.69 -0.15
C PHE A 103 7.81 0.46 0.05
N VAL A 104 7.57 1.23 -0.99
CA VAL A 104 6.45 2.19 -1.05
C VAL A 104 5.59 1.80 -2.24
N SER A 105 4.32 1.54 -2.01
CA SER A 105 3.29 1.39 -3.02
C SER A 105 2.41 2.63 -3.02
N LEU A 106 2.28 3.27 -4.18
CA LEU A 106 1.22 4.24 -4.42
C LEU A 106 0.06 3.54 -5.10
N LEU A 107 -1.11 3.62 -4.47
CA LEU A 107 -2.36 3.02 -4.93
C LEU A 107 -3.23 4.16 -5.49
N PHE A 108 -3.82 3.95 -6.67
CA PHE A 108 -4.56 4.99 -7.40
C PHE A 108 -5.98 4.52 -7.72
N ASP A 109 -6.91 4.77 -6.80
CA ASP A 109 -8.35 4.64 -7.01
C ASP A 109 -8.94 5.94 -7.60
N GLU A 110 -10.14 5.85 -8.19
CA GLU A 110 -10.85 7.00 -8.76
C GLU A 110 -11.17 8.05 -7.69
N ASN A 111 -11.41 7.61 -6.46
CA ASN A 111 -11.84 8.45 -5.35
C ASN A 111 -10.74 8.71 -4.32
N LEU A 112 -9.63 7.96 -4.37
CA LEU A 112 -8.61 7.98 -3.32
C LEU A 112 -7.22 7.64 -3.88
N MET A 113 -6.21 8.43 -3.51
CA MET A 113 -4.81 8.05 -3.69
C MET A 113 -4.22 7.73 -2.33
N LEU A 114 -3.48 6.62 -2.24
CA LEU A 114 -2.88 6.17 -1.00
C LEU A 114 -1.38 5.95 -1.18
N ALA A 115 -0.59 6.32 -0.18
CA ALA A 115 0.73 5.75 0.03
C ALA A 115 0.62 4.62 1.03
N HIS A 116 1.11 3.45 0.65
CA HIS A 116 1.24 2.28 1.49
C HIS A 116 2.71 1.90 1.57
N TRP A 117 3.26 1.74 2.77
CA TRP A 117 4.63 1.25 2.92
C TRP A 117 4.73 0.31 4.10
N ILE A 118 5.75 -0.54 4.05
CA ILE A 118 5.98 -1.54 5.08
C ILE A 118 7.30 -1.22 5.76
N GLU A 119 7.25 -1.11 7.08
CA GLU A 119 8.39 -0.94 7.95
C GLU A 119 8.69 -2.25 8.68
N GLN A 120 9.96 -2.65 8.63
CA GLN A 120 10.48 -3.86 9.29
C GLN A 120 9.73 -5.17 8.93
N ARG A 121 9.05 -5.21 7.77
CA ARG A 121 8.21 -6.33 7.31
C ARG A 121 7.00 -6.66 8.18
N VAL A 122 6.68 -5.83 9.17
CA VAL A 122 5.59 -6.10 10.12
C VAL A 122 4.57 -4.98 10.22
N VAL A 123 4.97 -3.72 10.02
CA VAL A 123 4.10 -2.56 10.12
C VAL A 123 3.73 -2.07 8.73
N ALA A 124 2.45 -2.11 8.39
CA ALA A 124 1.84 -1.48 7.23
C ALA A 124 1.33 -0.07 7.60
N MET A 125 1.95 0.94 7.01
CA MET A 125 1.53 2.33 7.11
C MET A 125 0.72 2.68 5.87
N VAL A 126 -0.48 3.24 6.06
CA VAL A 126 -1.33 3.73 4.97
C VAL A 126 -1.70 5.18 5.23
N GLN A 127 -1.48 6.05 4.25
CA GLN A 127 -1.86 7.46 4.33
C GLN A 127 -2.50 7.95 3.03
N PRO A 128 -3.48 8.86 3.12
CA PRO A 128 -4.05 9.49 1.95
C PRO A 128 -3.04 10.45 1.32
N ILE A 129 -3.03 10.47 0.00
CA ILE A 129 -2.28 11.45 -0.77
C ILE A 129 -3.27 12.42 -1.41
N PRO A 130 -3.27 13.69 -0.99
CA PRO A 130 -4.32 14.62 -1.39
C PRO A 130 -4.22 15.04 -2.86
N THR A 131 -3.03 14.98 -3.46
CA THR A 131 -2.80 15.46 -4.83
C THR A 131 -1.74 14.63 -5.57
N ARG A 132 -1.78 14.66 -6.91
CA ARG A 132 -0.73 14.05 -7.74
C ARG A 132 0.66 14.66 -7.51
N GLY A 133 0.70 15.95 -7.18
CA GLY A 133 1.94 16.63 -6.78
C GLY A 133 2.51 16.03 -5.49
N ALA A 134 1.67 15.79 -4.48
CA ALA A 134 2.09 15.13 -3.24
C ALA A 134 2.54 13.67 -3.49
N ALA A 135 1.87 12.93 -4.38
CA ALA A 135 2.29 11.58 -4.79
C ALA A 135 3.71 11.59 -5.37
N TYR A 136 3.99 12.55 -6.24
CA TYR A 136 5.32 12.73 -6.81
C TYR A 136 6.36 13.10 -5.77
N SER A 137 6.07 14.05 -4.89
CA SER A 137 6.97 14.43 -3.80
C SER A 137 7.29 13.24 -2.90
N HIS A 138 6.31 12.38 -2.59
CA HIS A 138 6.54 11.15 -1.83
C HIS A 138 7.50 10.20 -2.55
N VAL A 139 7.30 9.95 -3.84
CA VAL A 139 8.16 9.07 -4.64
C VAL A 139 9.57 9.66 -4.77
N ALA A 140 9.68 10.96 -5.09
CA ALA A 140 10.95 11.68 -5.22
C ALA A 140 11.76 11.64 -3.90
N ALA A 141 11.09 11.89 -2.76
CA ALA A 141 11.71 11.77 -1.45
C ALA A 141 12.17 10.33 -1.16
N PHE A 142 11.35 9.33 -1.49
CA PHE A 142 11.68 7.92 -1.27
C PHE A 142 12.92 7.47 -2.07
N ILE A 143 12.99 7.85 -3.35
CA ILE A 143 14.13 7.53 -4.23
C ILE A 143 15.34 8.45 -4.01
N GLY A 144 15.23 9.45 -3.13
CA GLY A 144 16.32 10.32 -2.72
C GLY A 144 16.71 11.37 -3.76
N VAL A 145 15.76 11.82 -4.57
CA VAL A 145 16.00 12.85 -5.61
C VAL A 145 15.27 14.12 -5.22
N GLN A 146 16.01 15.24 -5.21
CA GLN A 146 15.41 16.57 -5.14
C GLN A 146 14.95 16.96 -6.54
N THR A 147 13.65 17.18 -6.71
CA THR A 147 13.06 17.55 -8.00
C THR A 147 12.05 18.67 -7.81
N ASP A 148 12.08 19.68 -8.68
CA ASP A 148 10.99 20.63 -8.80
C ASP A 148 9.71 19.90 -9.22
N ASN A 149 8.61 20.14 -8.50
CA ASN A 149 7.34 19.46 -8.72
C ASN A 149 6.81 19.77 -10.14
N PRO A 150 6.80 18.80 -11.09
CA PRO A 150 6.43 19.05 -12.48
C PRO A 150 4.94 19.32 -12.64
N PHE A 151 4.13 19.16 -11.59
CA PHE A 151 2.69 19.46 -11.60
C PHE A 151 2.39 20.93 -11.30
N ALA A 152 3.39 21.74 -10.96
CA ALA A 152 3.21 23.17 -10.72
C ALA A 152 2.93 23.98 -12.00
N ALA A 153 3.20 23.41 -13.18
CA ALA A 153 2.94 24.05 -14.47
C ALA A 153 2.66 22.99 -15.56
N GLN A 154 1.66 23.22 -16.42
CA GLN A 154 1.34 22.51 -17.68
C GLN A 154 0.22 21.45 -17.69
N SER A 155 -0.32 21.21 -18.89
CA SER A 155 -1.52 20.42 -19.24
C SER A 155 -1.37 18.91 -19.01
N ARG A 156 -2.50 18.18 -18.96
CA ARG A 156 -2.58 16.74 -18.57
C ARG A 156 -1.66 15.80 -19.35
N VAL A 157 -1.39 16.05 -20.63
CA VAL A 157 -0.57 15.17 -21.49
C VAL A 157 0.93 15.38 -21.25
N SER A 158 1.37 16.63 -21.07
CA SER A 158 2.75 16.95 -20.69
C SER A 158 3.08 16.46 -19.29
N GLN A 159 2.11 16.45 -18.37
CA GLN A 159 2.29 15.89 -17.02
C GLN A 159 2.64 14.40 -17.04
N GLN A 160 2.03 13.59 -17.89
CA GLN A 160 2.25 12.14 -17.93
C GLN A 160 3.65 11.78 -18.47
N TRP A 161 4.11 12.50 -19.49
CA TRP A 161 5.47 12.37 -20.03
C TRP A 161 6.52 12.93 -19.07
N ALA A 162 6.26 14.09 -18.44
CA ALA A 162 7.15 14.67 -17.44
C ALA A 162 7.34 13.72 -16.25
N TRP A 163 6.26 13.07 -15.80
CA TRP A 163 6.32 12.07 -14.74
C TRP A 163 7.20 10.89 -15.10
N ARG A 164 6.94 10.27 -16.26
CA ARG A 164 7.70 9.12 -16.74
C ARG A 164 9.19 9.47 -16.91
N SER A 165 9.48 10.64 -17.45
CA SER A 165 10.84 11.12 -17.70
C SER A 165 11.60 11.46 -16.42
N ALA A 166 10.96 12.16 -15.48
CA ALA A 166 11.56 12.50 -14.20
C ALA A 166 11.78 11.24 -13.35
N PHE A 167 10.81 10.33 -13.34
CA PHE A 167 10.90 9.04 -12.68
C PHE A 167 12.04 8.18 -13.24
N LEU A 168 12.15 8.05 -14.57
CA LEU A 168 13.23 7.30 -15.23
C LEU A 168 14.61 7.94 -14.98
N ARG A 169 14.71 9.27 -14.91
CA ARG A 169 15.97 9.96 -14.58
C ARG A 169 16.38 9.70 -13.14
N ALA A 170 15.43 9.79 -12.20
CA ALA A 170 15.68 9.51 -10.80
C ALA A 170 16.13 8.06 -10.55
N MET A 171 15.58 7.10 -11.29
CA MET A 171 16.04 5.70 -11.23
C MET A 171 17.46 5.49 -11.76
N ARG A 172 18.00 6.39 -12.60
CA ARG A 172 19.36 6.28 -13.17
C ARG A 172 20.44 6.96 -12.31
N SER A 173 20.07 7.92 -11.47
CA SER A 173 21.04 8.78 -10.75
C SER A 173 21.39 8.29 -9.34
N GLY A 174 20.55 7.47 -8.70
CA GLY A 174 20.85 6.89 -7.40
C GLY A 174 21.53 5.53 -7.58
N GLY A 175 22.72 5.31 -7.02
CA GLY A 175 23.42 4.00 -6.98
C GLY A 175 22.68 2.93 -6.16
N THR A 176 21.38 2.77 -6.41
CA THR A 176 20.43 1.90 -5.73
C THR A 176 19.58 1.26 -6.84
N THR A 177 19.38 -0.05 -6.78
CA THR A 177 18.50 -0.73 -7.74
C THR A 177 17.06 -0.32 -7.45
N PHE A 178 16.43 0.36 -8.39
CA PHE A 178 15.01 0.74 -8.33
C PHE A 178 14.21 -0.12 -9.30
N GLY A 179 13.23 -0.84 -8.76
CA GLY A 179 12.17 -1.45 -9.55
C GLY A 179 10.92 -0.58 -9.48
N ALA A 180 10.34 -0.25 -10.63
CA ALA A 180 9.00 0.30 -10.70
C ALA A 180 8.21 -0.34 -11.81
N TYR A 181 7.05 -0.84 -11.41
CA TYR A 181 6.15 -1.59 -12.26
C TYR A 181 4.78 -0.93 -12.12
N PHE A 182 4.18 -0.62 -13.27
CA PHE A 182 2.77 -0.31 -13.33
C PHE A 182 2.03 -1.63 -13.43
N LEU A 183 1.46 -2.07 -12.31
CA LEU A 183 0.55 -3.20 -12.33
C LEU A 183 -0.83 -2.66 -12.70
N ARG A 184 -1.31 -3.05 -13.87
CA ARG A 184 -2.72 -2.91 -14.23
C ARG A 184 -3.35 -4.26 -14.00
N SER A 185 -4.18 -4.40 -12.98
CA SER A 185 -5.03 -5.59 -12.88
C SER A 185 -5.98 -5.53 -14.07
N ASP A 186 -5.85 -6.52 -14.96
CA ASP A 186 -6.74 -6.65 -16.11
C ASP A 186 -8.04 -7.28 -15.59
N PRO A 187 -9.17 -6.57 -15.54
CA PRO A 187 -10.41 -7.09 -14.97
C PRO A 187 -10.98 -8.29 -15.73
N LYS A 188 -10.34 -8.72 -16.83
CA LYS A 188 -10.75 -9.84 -17.67
C LYS A 188 -9.92 -11.12 -17.51
N ARG A 189 -8.90 -11.15 -16.65
CA ARG A 189 -8.18 -12.40 -16.33
C ARG A 189 -8.69 -12.98 -15.01
N HIS A 190 -9.88 -13.57 -15.05
CA HIS A 190 -10.19 -14.65 -14.12
C HIS A 190 -9.36 -15.87 -14.56
N TRP A 191 -8.47 -16.32 -13.68
CA TRP A 191 -7.79 -17.59 -13.82
C TRP A 191 -8.85 -18.69 -13.68
N GLY A 192 -9.07 -19.43 -14.77
CA GLY A 192 -9.74 -20.73 -14.73
C GLY A 192 -8.76 -21.83 -14.36
#